data_AF-A0A399YVB2-F1
#
_entry.id   AF-A0A399YVB2-F1
#
_cell.length_a   1.000
_cell.length_b   1.000
_cell.length_c   1.000
_cell.angle_alpha   90.00
_cell.angle_beta   90.00
_cell.angle_gamma   90.00
#
_symmetry.space_group_name_H-M   'P 1'
#
loop_
_entity.id
_entity.type
_entity.pdbx_description
1 polymer ?
#
loop_
_entity_poly.entity_id
_entity_poly.type
_entity_poly.pdbx_seq_one_letter_code
_entity_poly.pdbx_strand_id
1 'polypeptide(L)'
;RAREHGVRLVNARVEKIDTHGGRVRAVHLNNGVIVETDVVVNAAGPFVNDIARMMNLELPVYSELHTKIILRDVLGVTPRDTPLLVWLDPQYLPWSEEERAIFAEEAETRWLLQELPPGVHETRWLLQELPPGVHGRSEGGAASPYFLLQWTIHLDPVAPTYPIPLDPQFPEITLRALATMLPGLIKYFGRLPSLVMDGGYYTKTPENRPLIGPLPIKGAYIIGALSGFGMMSSAAAGDLLAAHVTGAKLPDYAPAFLLSRYDDPAYQKLLAQWNQNGRGAARNKEKPKGVLFLRQAANRV
;
A
#
# COMPACT_ATOMS: atom_id res chain seq x y z
N ARG A 1 19.51 17.94 8.02
CA ARG A 1 20.40 17.21 7.10
C ARG A 1 20.35 17.73 5.66
N ALA A 2 19.38 17.40 4.79
CA ALA A 2 19.41 17.87 3.39
C ALA A 2 19.54 19.40 3.23
N ARG A 3 18.79 20.17 4.04
CA ARG A 3 18.89 21.65 4.10
C ARG A 3 20.27 22.17 4.51
N GLU A 4 20.99 21.46 5.39
CA GLU A 4 22.35 21.83 5.80
C GLU A 4 23.35 21.71 4.64
N HIS A 5 23.04 20.87 3.65
CA HIS A 5 23.81 20.71 2.41
C HIS A 5 23.27 21.58 1.26
N GLY A 6 22.47 22.61 1.56
CA GLY A 6 22.02 23.61 0.57
C GLY A 6 20.71 23.30 -0.15
N VAL A 7 20.02 22.21 0.18
CA VAL A 7 18.69 21.92 -0.40
C VAL A 7 17.67 22.96 0.06
N ARG A 8 16.96 23.55 -0.89
CA ARG A 8 15.84 24.46 -0.64
C ARG A 8 14.52 23.68 -0.67
N LEU A 9 13.69 23.89 0.35
CA LEU A 9 12.34 23.33 0.40
C LEU A 9 11.34 24.45 0.10
N VAL A 10 10.53 24.24 -0.94
CA VAL A 10 9.44 25.14 -1.33
C VAL A 10 8.13 24.41 -1.05
N ASN A 11 7.27 25.01 -0.21
CA ASN A 11 5.95 24.47 0.08
C ASN A 11 4.95 25.02 -0.94
N ALA A 12 4.77 24.30 -2.04
CA ALA A 12 3.85 24.64 -3.12
C ALA A 12 3.47 23.39 -3.91
N ARG A 13 2.36 23.46 -4.65
CA ARG A 13 1.93 22.40 -5.56
C ARG A 13 2.50 22.64 -6.94
N VAL A 14 3.03 21.60 -7.58
CA VAL A 14 3.42 21.63 -8.99
C VAL A 14 2.15 21.63 -9.85
N GLU A 15 2.05 22.54 -10.81
CA GLU A 15 0.90 22.65 -11.71
C GLU A 15 1.24 22.32 -13.16
N LYS A 16 2.50 22.54 -13.55
CA LYS A 16 2.97 22.28 -14.92
C LYS A 16 4.48 22.00 -14.92
N ILE A 17 4.90 21.15 -15.85
CA ILE A 17 6.31 20.95 -16.21
C ILE A 17 6.46 21.34 -17.68
N ASP A 18 7.31 22.32 -17.96
CA ASP A 18 7.61 22.71 -19.33
C ASP A 18 8.66 21.79 -19.93
N THR A 19 8.35 21.26 -21.11
CA THR A 19 9.27 20.48 -21.92
C THR A 19 9.45 21.13 -23.29
N HIS A 20 10.69 21.33 -23.74
CA HIS A 20 11.02 21.85 -25.07
C HIS A 20 12.05 20.94 -25.75
N GLY A 21 11.78 20.53 -26.99
CA GLY A 21 12.65 19.62 -27.74
C GLY A 21 12.90 18.28 -27.02
N GLY A 22 11.88 17.75 -26.35
CA GLY A 22 11.97 16.49 -25.58
C GLY A 22 12.79 16.59 -24.29
N ARG A 23 12.98 17.79 -23.75
CA ARG A 23 13.75 18.05 -22.51
C ARG A 23 13.00 18.94 -21.54
N VAL A 24 13.11 18.66 -20.24
CA VAL A 24 12.61 19.51 -19.15
C VAL A 24 13.29 20.89 -19.19
N ARG A 25 12.54 21.97 -18.94
CA ARG A 25 13.06 23.33 -18.87
C ARG A 25 12.61 24.14 -17.65
N ALA A 26 11.41 23.89 -17.15
CA ALA A 26 10.91 24.59 -15.99
C ALA A 26 9.81 23.81 -15.27
N VAL A 27 9.61 24.12 -13.99
CA VAL A 27 8.49 23.65 -13.18
C VAL A 27 7.71 24.87 -12.69
N HIS A 28 6.40 24.89 -12.94
CA HIS A 28 5.48 25.94 -12.50
C HIS A 28 4.77 25.51 -11.24
N LEU A 29 4.73 26.40 -10.25
CA LEU A 29 4.11 26.17 -8.96
C LEU A 29 2.82 27.00 -8.83
N ASN A 30 1.89 26.52 -8.01
CA ASN A 30 0.58 27.14 -7.79
C ASN A 30 0.61 28.54 -7.13
N ASN A 31 1.78 29.00 -6.72
CA ASN A 31 2.00 30.32 -6.13
C ASN A 31 2.66 31.29 -7.14
N GLY A 32 2.70 30.93 -8.43
CA GLY A 32 3.28 31.75 -9.50
C GLY A 32 4.81 31.65 -9.61
N VAL A 33 5.47 30.89 -8.74
CA VAL A 33 6.92 30.66 -8.84
C VAL A 33 7.21 29.72 -10.01
N ILE A 34 8.17 30.11 -10.84
CA ILE A 34 8.73 29.30 -11.91
C ILE A 34 10.15 28.92 -11.51
N VAL A 35 10.43 27.61 -11.49
CA VAL A 35 11.76 27.08 -11.25
C VAL A 35 12.33 26.64 -12.59
N GLU A 36 13.24 27.43 -13.15
CA GLU A 36 14.01 27.04 -14.33
C GLU A 36 14.96 25.89 -13.96
N THR A 37 14.89 24.78 -14.69
CA THR A 37 15.69 23.59 -14.44
C THR A 37 15.73 22.68 -15.66
N ASP A 38 16.87 22.04 -15.88
CA ASP A 38 17.01 20.98 -16.87
C ASP A 38 16.74 19.58 -16.30
N VAL A 39 16.50 19.47 -14.99
CA VAL A 39 16.28 18.20 -14.28
C VAL A 39 15.04 18.28 -13.38
N VAL A 40 14.18 17.27 -13.46
CA VAL A 40 13.06 17.05 -12.54
C VAL A 40 13.03 15.59 -12.07
N VAL A 41 12.75 15.39 -10.79
CA VAL A 41 12.52 14.06 -10.22
C VAL A 41 11.06 13.98 -9.77
N ASN A 42 10.31 13.05 -10.35
CA ASN A 42 8.97 12.71 -9.90
C ASN A 42 9.06 11.75 -8.70
N ALA A 43 8.84 12.31 -7.50
CA ALA A 43 8.79 11.58 -6.24
C ALA A 43 7.43 11.73 -5.54
N ALA A 44 6.35 11.95 -6.30
CA ALA A 44 5.05 12.38 -5.79
C ALA A 44 4.18 11.26 -5.16
N GLY A 45 4.80 10.15 -4.74
CA GLY A 45 4.11 9.04 -4.07
C GLY A 45 2.85 8.58 -4.83
N PRO A 46 1.64 8.67 -4.23
CA PRO A 46 0.40 8.33 -4.90
C PRO A 46 0.06 9.14 -6.14
N PHE A 47 0.60 10.35 -6.25
CA PHE A 47 0.32 11.31 -7.31
C PHE A 47 1.38 11.30 -8.42
N VAL A 48 2.23 10.27 -8.49
CA VAL A 48 3.26 10.16 -9.56
C VAL A 48 2.65 10.21 -10.96
N ASN A 49 1.45 9.66 -11.15
CA ASN A 49 0.76 9.72 -12.45
C ASN A 49 0.28 11.14 -12.78
N ASP A 50 -0.08 11.96 -11.79
CA ASP A 50 -0.49 13.34 -12.03
C ASP A 50 0.69 14.18 -12.53
N ILE A 51 1.87 13.99 -11.92
CA ILE A 51 3.11 14.63 -12.38
C ILE A 51 3.55 14.09 -13.75
N ALA A 52 3.43 12.77 -14.00
CA ALA A 52 3.78 12.18 -15.28
C ALA A 52 2.92 12.73 -16.44
N ARG A 53 1.61 12.90 -16.20
CA ARG A 53 0.68 13.47 -17.20
C ARG A 53 1.03 14.91 -17.58
N MET A 54 1.64 15.71 -16.70
CA MET A 54 2.14 17.06 -17.04
C MET A 54 3.23 17.02 -18.12
N MET A 55 3.88 15.88 -18.32
CA MET A 55 4.87 15.63 -19.36
C MET A 55 4.35 14.71 -20.48
N ASN A 56 3.02 14.52 -20.57
CA ASN A 56 2.36 13.60 -21.50
C ASN A 56 2.82 12.13 -21.37
N LEU A 57 3.11 11.69 -20.14
CA LEU A 57 3.46 10.30 -19.83
C LEU A 57 2.36 9.63 -19.02
N GLU A 58 2.22 8.32 -19.21
CA GLU A 58 1.39 7.44 -18.37
C GLU A 58 2.28 6.36 -17.76
N LEU A 59 2.23 6.21 -16.44
CA LEU A 59 3.01 5.19 -15.73
C LEU A 59 2.12 3.99 -15.43
N PRO A 60 2.64 2.75 -15.54
CA PRO A 60 1.91 1.54 -15.20
C PRO A 60 1.85 1.35 -13.69
N VAL A 61 1.16 2.27 -13.01
CA VAL A 61 1.00 2.26 -11.55
C VAL A 61 -0.46 2.35 -11.16
N TYR A 62 -0.78 1.76 -10.02
CA TYR A 62 -2.08 1.85 -9.38
C TYR A 62 -1.87 2.01 -7.86
N SER A 63 -2.90 2.50 -7.18
CA SER A 63 -2.85 2.75 -5.74
C SER A 63 -3.90 1.91 -5.03
N GLU A 64 -3.53 1.34 -3.90
CA GLU A 64 -4.44 0.71 -2.95
C GLU A 64 -4.48 1.55 -1.68
N LEU A 65 -5.63 1.63 -1.01
CA LEU A 65 -5.73 2.31 0.29
C LEU A 65 -5.31 1.36 1.42
N HIS A 66 -4.36 1.79 2.24
CA HIS A 66 -3.86 1.04 3.39
C HIS A 66 -4.05 1.88 4.65
N THR A 67 -4.96 1.44 5.51
CA THR A 67 -5.26 2.06 6.79
C THR A 67 -4.57 1.32 7.92
N LYS A 68 -4.25 2.07 8.97
CA LYS A 68 -3.67 1.58 10.21
C LYS A 68 -4.42 2.22 11.39
N ILE A 69 -4.41 1.52 12.51
CA ILE A 69 -4.90 2.05 13.78
C ILE A 69 -3.75 2.12 14.76
N ILE A 70 -3.76 3.12 15.62
CA ILE A 70 -2.87 3.23 16.77
C ILE A 70 -3.77 3.26 17.98
N LEU A 71 -3.80 2.18 18.74
CA LEU A 71 -4.64 2.06 19.93
C LEU A 71 -3.80 2.17 21.19
N ARG A 72 -4.41 2.68 22.26
CA ARG A 72 -3.80 2.70 23.60
C ARG A 72 -4.07 1.38 24.31
N ASP A 73 -3.06 0.54 24.46
CA ASP A 73 -3.15 -0.75 25.15
C ASP A 73 -3.13 -0.56 26.67
N VAL A 74 -4.28 -0.19 27.24
CA VAL A 74 -4.46 0.07 28.68
C VAL A 74 -4.42 -1.19 29.55
N LEU A 75 -4.59 -2.37 28.95
CA LEU A 75 -4.55 -3.67 29.62
C LEU A 75 -3.16 -4.33 29.56
N GLY A 76 -2.21 -3.76 28.82
CA GLY A 76 -0.85 -4.29 28.68
C GLY A 76 -0.82 -5.68 28.02
N VAL A 77 -1.71 -5.93 27.05
CA VAL A 77 -1.73 -7.19 26.29
C VAL A 77 -0.46 -7.35 25.44
N THR A 78 0.08 -6.25 24.96
CA THR A 78 1.25 -6.16 24.10
C THR A 78 2.42 -5.57 24.89
N PRO A 79 3.37 -6.41 25.37
CA PRO A 79 4.59 -5.93 26.00
C PRO A 79 5.34 -4.91 25.15
N ARG A 80 6.09 -4.02 25.79
CA ARG A 80 6.79 -2.92 25.10
C ARG A 80 7.86 -3.42 24.11
N ASP A 81 8.48 -4.54 24.42
CA ASP A 81 9.50 -5.23 23.62
C ASP A 81 8.90 -6.18 22.57
N THR A 82 7.57 -6.21 22.41
CA THR A 82 6.90 -6.96 21.35
C THR A 82 7.49 -6.55 19.99
N PRO A 83 8.04 -7.51 19.22
CA PRO A 83 8.58 -7.21 17.89
C PRO A 83 7.45 -6.89 16.92
N LEU A 84 7.79 -6.62 15.66
CA LEU A 84 6.79 -6.65 14.60
C LEU A 84 6.19 -8.06 14.52
N LEU A 85 4.90 -8.16 14.82
CA LEU A 85 4.12 -9.38 14.67
C LEU A 85 3.47 -9.36 13.29
N VAL A 86 3.61 -10.44 12.54
CA VAL A 86 2.94 -10.63 11.25
C VAL A 86 2.28 -11.99 11.25
N TRP A 87 0.96 -12.01 11.12
CA TRP A 87 0.20 -13.24 11.01
C TRP A 87 -0.04 -13.59 9.54
N LEU A 88 0.53 -14.69 9.07
CA LEU A 88 0.55 -15.07 7.65
C LEU A 88 -0.48 -16.12 7.27
N ASP A 89 -1.28 -16.61 8.23
CA ASP A 89 -2.37 -17.53 7.91
C ASP A 89 -3.67 -16.76 7.62
N PRO A 90 -4.55 -17.29 6.75
CA PRO A 90 -5.89 -16.75 6.56
C PRO A 90 -6.64 -16.56 7.87
N GLN A 91 -7.55 -15.59 7.91
CA GLN A 91 -8.26 -15.21 9.14
C GLN A 91 -9.74 -15.53 9.09
N TYR A 92 -10.27 -15.97 10.22
CA TYR A 92 -11.70 -16.00 10.50
C TYR A 92 -11.95 -15.14 11.73
N LEU A 93 -12.81 -14.15 11.60
CA LEU A 93 -13.09 -13.28 12.73
C LEU A 93 -13.94 -14.04 13.78
N PRO A 94 -13.57 -13.96 15.07
CA PRO A 94 -14.26 -14.67 16.15
C PRO A 94 -15.58 -13.97 16.54
N TRP A 95 -16.55 -13.96 15.63
CA TRP A 95 -17.90 -13.48 15.88
C TRP A 95 -18.70 -14.47 16.74
N SER A 96 -19.50 -13.96 17.69
CA SER A 96 -20.47 -14.75 18.46
C SER A 96 -21.59 -15.29 17.55
N GLU A 97 -22.38 -16.26 18.04
CA GLU A 97 -23.52 -16.79 17.28
C GLU A 97 -24.56 -15.71 16.96
N GLU A 98 -24.80 -14.80 17.90
CA GLU A 98 -25.70 -13.65 17.73
C GLU A 98 -25.16 -12.66 16.69
N GLU A 99 -23.87 -12.31 16.77
CA GLU A 99 -23.21 -11.43 15.78
C GLU A 99 -23.27 -12.06 14.37
N ARG A 100 -23.05 -13.37 14.28
CA ARG A 100 -23.16 -14.12 13.01
C ARG A 100 -24.57 -14.10 12.44
N ALA A 101 -25.59 -14.24 13.28
CA ALA A 101 -26.99 -14.16 12.86
C ALA A 101 -27.35 -12.78 12.31
N ILE A 102 -26.87 -11.70 12.96
CA ILE A 102 -27.07 -10.32 12.48
C ILE A 102 -26.42 -10.12 11.11
N PHE A 103 -25.15 -10.51 10.95
CA PHE A 103 -24.46 -10.37 9.67
C PHE A 103 -25.03 -11.24 8.55
N ALA A 104 -25.64 -12.37 8.90
CA ALA A 104 -26.47 -13.13 7.98
C ALA A 104 -27.70 -12.29 7.63
N GLU A 105 -28.64 -12.06 8.55
CA GLU A 105 -29.91 -11.37 8.28
C GLU A 105 -29.77 -10.04 7.50
N GLU A 106 -28.75 -9.24 7.81
CA GLU A 106 -28.45 -8.02 7.08
C GLU A 106 -28.02 -8.25 5.63
N ALA A 107 -27.28 -9.32 5.33
CA ALA A 107 -26.88 -9.68 3.98
C ALA A 107 -28.07 -10.24 3.16
N GLU A 108 -28.91 -11.08 3.78
CA GLU A 108 -30.10 -11.65 3.15
C GLU A 108 -31.21 -10.61 2.89
N THR A 109 -31.24 -9.47 3.58
CA THR A 109 -32.25 -8.42 3.39
C THR A 109 -31.73 -7.19 2.62
N ARG A 110 -30.40 -6.98 2.55
CA ARG A 110 -29.77 -5.84 1.86
C ARG A 110 -30.05 -5.74 0.36
N TRP A 111 -30.31 -6.85 -0.33
CA TRP A 111 -30.65 -6.82 -1.76
C TRP A 111 -31.95 -6.05 -2.05
N LEU A 112 -32.79 -5.81 -1.04
CA LEU A 112 -34.02 -5.01 -1.15
C LEU A 112 -33.76 -3.50 -1.30
N LEU A 113 -32.55 -3.01 -1.01
CA LEU A 113 -32.26 -1.57 -0.94
C LEU A 113 -31.92 -0.90 -2.28
N GLN A 114 -31.92 -1.63 -3.40
CA GLN A 114 -31.65 -1.18 -4.80
C GLN A 114 -30.29 -0.49 -5.06
N GLU A 115 -29.80 0.38 -4.20
CA GLU A 115 -28.47 1.01 -4.25
C GLU A 115 -27.91 1.22 -2.83
N LEU A 116 -26.64 0.84 -2.61
CA LEU A 116 -25.95 1.11 -1.34
C LEU A 116 -25.34 2.52 -1.37
N PRO A 117 -25.43 3.29 -0.27
CA PRO A 117 -24.68 4.53 -0.15
C PRO A 117 -23.17 4.27 -0.29
N PRO A 118 -22.40 5.20 -0.88
CA PRO A 118 -20.95 5.10 -0.93
C PRO A 118 -20.37 4.88 0.49
N GLY A 119 -19.57 3.83 0.66
CA GLY A 119 -18.95 3.47 1.94
C GLY A 119 -19.73 2.49 2.82
N VAL A 120 -20.92 2.04 2.41
CA VAL A 120 -21.60 0.91 3.05
C VAL A 120 -21.18 -0.38 2.35
N HIS A 121 -20.30 -1.14 2.98
CA HIS A 121 -19.89 -2.45 2.48
C HIS A 121 -20.91 -3.52 2.88
N GLU A 122 -21.18 -4.50 2.01
CA GLU A 122 -21.88 -5.73 2.39
C GLU A 122 -21.19 -6.32 3.63
N THR A 123 -21.89 -6.77 4.67
CA THR A 123 -21.24 -7.32 5.88
C THR A 123 -20.92 -8.81 5.75
N ARG A 124 -21.46 -9.48 4.72
CA ARG A 124 -21.31 -10.93 4.49
C ARG A 124 -19.86 -11.40 4.34
N TRP A 125 -18.96 -10.56 3.84
CA TRP A 125 -17.55 -10.94 3.71
C TRP A 125 -16.85 -11.10 5.07
N LEU A 126 -17.36 -10.46 6.14
CA LEU A 126 -16.84 -10.64 7.51
C LEU A 126 -17.06 -12.06 8.07
N LEU A 127 -17.95 -12.84 7.45
CA LEU A 127 -18.21 -14.23 7.80
C LEU A 127 -17.35 -15.21 6.99
N GLN A 128 -16.59 -14.73 6.00
CA GLN A 128 -15.78 -15.55 5.11
C GLN A 128 -14.34 -15.65 5.61
N GLU A 129 -13.55 -16.52 4.98
CA GLU A 129 -12.09 -16.50 5.14
C GLU A 129 -11.53 -15.18 4.59
N LEU A 130 -10.76 -14.49 5.42
CA LEU A 130 -10.12 -13.21 5.13
C LEU A 130 -8.63 -13.40 4.84
N PRO A 131 -8.02 -12.51 4.03
CA PRO A 131 -6.64 -12.68 3.61
C PRO A 131 -5.66 -12.60 4.79
N PRO A 132 -4.51 -13.27 4.71
CA PRO A 132 -3.46 -13.17 5.72
C PRO A 132 -2.87 -11.76 5.77
N GLY A 133 -2.00 -11.52 6.75
CA GLY A 133 -1.16 -10.32 6.81
C GLY A 133 -1.65 -9.26 7.79
N VAL A 134 -2.51 -9.60 8.77
CA VAL A 134 -2.70 -8.72 9.92
C VAL A 134 -1.39 -8.63 10.69
N HIS A 135 -0.96 -7.42 10.99
CA HIS A 135 0.31 -7.19 11.64
C HIS A 135 0.25 -6.00 12.58
N GLY A 136 1.16 -5.98 13.53
CA GLY A 136 1.24 -4.89 14.49
C GLY A 136 2.53 -4.90 15.27
N ARG A 137 2.81 -3.78 15.91
CA ARG A 137 3.97 -3.60 16.78
C ARG A 137 3.67 -2.55 17.82
N SER A 138 4.38 -2.61 18.94
CA SER A 138 4.35 -1.54 19.92
C SER A 138 4.92 -0.25 19.30
N GLU A 139 4.31 0.90 19.55
CA GLU A 139 4.59 2.20 18.91
C GLU A 139 5.00 3.26 19.93
N GLY A 140 5.90 4.18 19.58
CA GLY A 140 6.41 5.23 20.48
C GLY A 140 7.63 4.85 21.34
N GLY A 141 7.97 5.72 22.31
CA GLY A 141 9.15 5.58 23.18
C GLY A 141 9.01 4.50 24.27
N ALA A 142 10.02 4.40 25.15
CA ALA A 142 10.16 3.29 26.12
C ALA A 142 8.97 3.10 27.08
N ALA A 143 8.23 4.15 27.43
CA ALA A 143 7.05 4.08 28.31
C ALA A 143 5.72 4.14 27.53
N SER A 144 5.76 4.07 26.20
CA SER A 144 4.57 4.26 25.36
C SER A 144 3.63 3.06 25.44
N PRO A 145 2.35 3.28 25.82
CA PRO A 145 1.32 2.23 25.87
C PRO A 145 0.63 2.02 24.52
N TYR A 146 1.17 2.58 23.43
CA TYR A 146 0.53 2.51 22.13
C TYR A 146 0.96 1.28 21.35
N PHE A 147 -0.01 0.69 20.66
CA PHE A 147 0.18 -0.44 19.76
C PHE A 147 -0.41 -0.08 18.40
N LEU A 148 0.40 -0.21 17.35
CA LEU A 148 0.02 0.06 15.98
C LEU A 148 -0.40 -1.26 15.32
N LEU A 149 -1.57 -1.27 14.68
CA LEU A 149 -2.04 -2.39 13.87
C LEU A 149 -2.35 -1.93 12.46
N GLN A 150 -2.13 -2.83 11.51
CA GLN A 150 -2.49 -2.65 10.12
C GLN A 150 -2.91 -4.00 9.53
N TRP A 151 -3.86 -3.98 8.61
CA TRP A 151 -4.25 -5.15 7.84
C TRP A 151 -4.70 -4.76 6.44
N THR A 152 -4.16 -5.46 5.44
CA THR A 152 -4.33 -5.14 4.02
C THR A 152 -5.48 -5.96 3.42
N ILE A 153 -6.71 -5.67 3.87
CA ILE A 153 -7.92 -6.37 3.40
C ILE A 153 -8.55 -5.72 2.17
N HIS A 154 -8.32 -4.42 1.96
CA HIS A 154 -8.77 -3.68 0.78
C HIS A 154 -7.64 -3.61 -0.23
N LEU A 155 -7.69 -4.47 -1.25
CA LEU A 155 -6.67 -4.56 -2.30
C LEU A 155 -7.15 -4.00 -3.65
N ASP A 156 -8.37 -3.48 -3.70
CA ASP A 156 -8.92 -2.89 -4.91
C ASP A 156 -8.18 -1.60 -5.26
N PRO A 157 -7.80 -1.41 -6.54
CA PRO A 157 -7.25 -0.16 -7.00
C PRO A 157 -8.23 1.00 -6.79
N VAL A 158 -7.74 2.08 -6.19
CA VAL A 158 -8.49 3.30 -5.93
C VAL A 158 -7.73 4.52 -6.44
N ALA A 159 -8.48 5.56 -6.83
CA ALA A 159 -7.91 6.87 -7.08
C ALA A 159 -7.43 7.49 -5.76
N PRO A 160 -6.19 8.00 -5.67
CA PRO A 160 -5.74 8.70 -4.47
C PRO A 160 -6.51 9.99 -4.22
N THR A 161 -7.01 10.17 -3.01
CA THR A 161 -7.71 11.37 -2.55
C THR A 161 -7.12 11.86 -1.23
N TYR A 162 -7.37 13.12 -0.90
CA TYR A 162 -7.03 13.69 0.40
C TYR A 162 -8.18 14.59 0.88
N PRO A 163 -8.64 14.46 2.14
CA PRO A 163 -8.24 13.46 3.14
C PRO A 163 -8.60 12.03 2.70
N ILE A 164 -7.88 11.04 3.23
CA ILE A 164 -8.17 9.64 2.91
C ILE A 164 -9.51 9.23 3.52
N PRO A 165 -10.29 8.36 2.85
CA PRO A 165 -11.47 7.77 3.46
C PRO A 165 -11.04 6.79 4.57
N LEU A 166 -11.73 6.82 5.69
CA LEU A 166 -11.49 5.93 6.83
C LEU A 166 -12.75 5.11 7.08
N ASP A 167 -12.61 3.79 7.14
CA ASP A 167 -13.70 2.87 7.48
C ASP A 167 -13.88 2.78 9.01
N PRO A 168 -15.01 3.25 9.58
CA PRO A 168 -15.26 3.18 11.01
C PRO A 168 -15.25 1.76 11.60
N GLN A 169 -15.44 0.72 10.78
CA GLN A 169 -15.45 -0.67 11.22
C GLN A 169 -14.04 -1.27 11.29
N PHE A 170 -13.07 -0.69 10.58
CA PHE A 170 -11.71 -1.19 10.45
C PHE A 170 -10.99 -1.44 11.80
N PRO A 171 -11.15 -0.62 12.85
CA PRO A 171 -10.53 -0.88 14.15
C PRO A 171 -10.98 -2.20 14.78
N GLU A 172 -12.29 -2.48 14.81
CA GLU A 172 -12.85 -3.70 15.38
C GLU A 172 -12.40 -4.93 14.56
N ILE A 173 -12.45 -4.81 13.22
CA ILE A 173 -12.03 -5.88 12.30
C ILE A 173 -10.57 -6.25 12.51
N THR A 174 -9.68 -5.26 12.52
CA THR A 174 -8.23 -5.48 12.66
C THR A 174 -7.86 -6.03 14.03
N LEU A 175 -8.52 -5.53 15.08
CA LEU A 175 -8.31 -6.01 16.45
C LEU A 175 -8.75 -7.47 16.61
N ARG A 176 -9.93 -7.82 16.07
CA ARG A 176 -10.47 -9.18 16.09
C ARG A 176 -9.59 -10.17 15.33
N ALA A 177 -9.02 -9.74 14.20
CA ALA A 177 -8.06 -10.58 13.48
C ALA A 177 -6.80 -10.84 14.30
N LEU A 178 -6.18 -9.80 14.88
CA LEU A 178 -4.97 -10.00 15.67
C LEU A 178 -5.23 -10.78 16.96
N ALA A 179 -6.46 -10.80 17.48
CA ALA A 179 -6.82 -11.59 18.66
C ALA A 179 -6.65 -13.10 18.45
N THR A 180 -6.65 -13.59 17.20
CA THR A 180 -6.25 -14.97 16.88
C THR A 180 -4.83 -15.27 17.36
N MET A 181 -3.91 -14.33 17.16
CA MET A 181 -2.51 -14.42 17.58
C MET A 181 -2.32 -14.00 19.05
N LEU A 182 -3.07 -12.98 19.49
CA LEU A 182 -2.97 -12.37 20.82
C LEU A 182 -4.33 -12.45 21.55
N PRO A 183 -4.70 -13.60 22.15
CA PRO A 183 -6.01 -13.79 22.76
C PRO A 183 -6.35 -12.78 23.88
N GLY A 184 -5.35 -12.14 24.49
CA GLY A 184 -5.58 -11.05 25.45
C GLY A 184 -6.38 -9.87 24.88
N LEU A 185 -6.33 -9.66 23.55
CA LEU A 185 -7.06 -8.57 22.87
C LEU A 185 -8.57 -8.76 22.89
N ILE A 186 -9.07 -9.99 23.12
CA ILE A 186 -10.51 -10.29 23.24
C ILE A 186 -11.18 -9.40 24.30
N LYS A 187 -10.44 -9.02 25.35
CA LYS A 187 -10.94 -8.16 26.44
C LYS A 187 -11.34 -6.75 25.99
N TYR A 188 -10.95 -6.33 24.79
CA TYR A 188 -11.33 -5.04 24.20
C TYR A 188 -12.55 -5.11 23.28
N PHE A 189 -13.08 -6.31 22.98
CA PHE A 189 -14.22 -6.44 22.08
C PHE A 189 -15.46 -5.73 22.65
N GLY A 190 -16.20 -5.03 21.78
CA GLY A 190 -17.36 -4.23 22.16
C GLY A 190 -17.04 -2.94 22.93
N ARG A 191 -15.81 -2.76 23.43
CA ARG A 191 -15.37 -1.53 24.11
C ARG A 191 -13.92 -1.21 23.75
N LEU A 192 -13.75 -0.64 22.56
CA LEU A 192 -12.45 -0.19 22.08
C LEU A 192 -11.83 0.88 22.99
N PRO A 193 -10.51 0.84 23.23
CA PRO A 193 -9.81 1.91 23.92
C PRO A 193 -9.70 3.15 23.02
N SER A 194 -9.16 4.24 23.58
CA SER A 194 -8.80 5.41 22.77
C SER A 194 -7.83 4.99 21.66
N LEU A 195 -8.16 5.39 20.43
CA LEU A 195 -7.40 5.06 19.24
C LEU A 195 -7.38 6.21 18.24
N VAL A 196 -6.43 6.16 17.33
CA VAL A 196 -6.33 7.03 16.15
C VAL A 196 -6.31 6.14 14.92
N MET A 197 -7.03 6.56 13.88
CA MET A 197 -6.94 5.97 12.54
C MET A 197 -6.13 6.89 11.64
N ASP A 198 -5.24 6.30 10.85
CA ASP A 198 -4.43 6.98 9.84
C ASP A 198 -4.19 6.02 8.68
N GLY A 199 -3.56 6.47 7.61
CA GLY A 199 -3.28 5.62 6.47
C GLY A 199 -2.67 6.38 5.31
N GLY A 200 -2.67 5.71 4.16
CA GLY A 200 -2.22 6.30 2.92
C GLY A 200 -2.35 5.30 1.79
N TYR A 201 -1.77 5.63 0.64
CA TYR A 201 -1.84 4.76 -0.51
C TYR A 201 -0.54 4.01 -0.72
N TYR A 202 -0.65 2.72 -1.01
CA TYR A 202 0.44 1.95 -1.55
C TYR A 202 0.35 2.00 -3.07
N THR A 203 1.22 2.79 -3.67
CA THR A 203 1.34 2.87 -5.13
C THR A 203 2.30 1.80 -5.62
N LYS A 204 1.84 1.00 -6.57
CA LYS A 204 2.50 -0.21 -7.03
C LYS A 204 2.51 -0.26 -8.55
N THR A 205 3.54 -0.91 -9.10
CA THR A 205 3.47 -1.49 -10.45
C THR A 205 2.78 -2.86 -10.40
N PRO A 206 2.35 -3.43 -11.54
CA PRO A 206 1.70 -4.75 -11.58
C PRO A 206 2.50 -5.87 -10.89
N GLU A 207 3.82 -5.81 -10.98
CA GLU A 207 4.74 -6.77 -10.37
C GLU A 207 5.25 -6.35 -8.98
N ASN A 208 4.71 -5.27 -8.41
CA ASN A 208 5.13 -4.70 -7.13
C ASN A 208 6.62 -4.28 -7.08
N ARG A 209 7.19 -3.89 -8.23
CA ARG A 209 8.58 -3.43 -8.36
C ARG A 209 8.65 -1.90 -8.55
N PRO A 210 9.55 -1.19 -7.83
CA PRO A 210 9.68 0.25 -7.97
C PRO A 210 9.99 0.73 -9.39
N LEU A 211 9.69 2.01 -9.62
CA LEU A 211 10.17 2.78 -10.77
C LEU A 211 11.26 3.74 -10.26
N ILE A 212 12.51 3.49 -10.65
CA ILE A 212 13.67 4.29 -10.24
C ILE A 212 14.57 4.48 -11.46
N GLY A 213 14.73 5.73 -11.90
CA GLY A 213 15.60 6.07 -13.03
C GLY A 213 14.99 7.07 -14.01
N PRO A 214 15.56 7.21 -15.22
CA PRO A 214 15.11 8.16 -16.23
C PRO A 214 13.71 7.82 -16.79
N LEU A 215 13.00 8.87 -17.19
CA LEU A 215 11.76 8.82 -17.98
C LEU A 215 12.07 9.14 -19.47
N PRO A 216 11.13 8.88 -20.40
CA PRO A 216 11.30 9.17 -21.85
C PRO A 216 11.42 10.66 -22.24
N ILE A 217 11.64 11.55 -21.27
CA ILE A 217 11.89 12.98 -21.46
C ILE A 217 13.27 13.28 -20.88
N LYS A 218 14.15 13.91 -21.67
CA LYS A 218 15.51 14.22 -21.21
C LYS A 218 15.45 15.13 -19.99
N GLY A 219 16.14 14.73 -18.92
CA GLY A 219 16.13 15.45 -17.64
C GLY A 219 15.00 15.06 -16.69
N ALA A 220 14.04 14.23 -17.12
CA ALA A 220 13.00 13.72 -16.23
C ALA A 220 13.39 12.36 -15.65
N TYR A 221 13.20 12.21 -14.34
CA TYR A 221 13.47 10.99 -13.58
C TYR A 221 12.29 10.65 -12.68
N ILE A 222 12.23 9.42 -12.20
CA ILE A 222 11.23 8.95 -11.24
C ILE A 222 11.89 8.19 -10.10
N ILE A 223 11.32 8.36 -8.90
CA ILE A 223 11.46 7.46 -7.76
C ILE A 223 10.06 7.24 -7.17
N GLY A 224 9.43 6.14 -7.55
CA GLY A 224 8.02 5.89 -7.26
C GLY A 224 7.66 4.42 -7.27
N ALA A 225 6.38 4.14 -7.03
CA ALA A 225 5.85 2.77 -6.93
C ALA A 225 6.60 1.91 -5.89
N LEU A 226 6.96 2.52 -4.75
CA LEU A 226 7.72 1.87 -3.67
C LEU A 226 6.85 0.98 -2.77
N SER A 227 5.56 0.84 -3.09
CA SER A 227 4.64 -0.11 -2.45
C SER A 227 4.60 0.02 -0.92
N GLY A 228 4.37 -1.09 -0.20
CA GLY A 228 4.35 -1.12 1.26
C GLY A 228 5.71 -1.15 1.95
N PHE A 229 6.82 -1.06 1.20
CA PHE A 229 8.18 -1.16 1.73
C PHE A 229 9.03 0.10 1.50
N GLY A 230 8.41 1.18 1.01
CA GLY A 230 9.13 2.40 0.61
C GLY A 230 9.91 3.09 1.72
N MET A 231 9.45 3.03 2.98
CA MET A 231 10.24 3.57 4.10
C MET A 231 11.56 2.79 4.28
N MET A 232 11.50 1.46 4.17
CA MET A 232 12.66 0.58 4.36
C MET A 232 13.65 0.71 3.19
N SER A 233 13.15 0.85 1.96
CA SER A 233 13.98 0.96 0.76
C SER A 233 14.42 2.39 0.43
N SER A 234 13.93 3.40 1.15
CA SER A 234 14.11 4.83 0.81
C SER A 234 15.57 5.25 0.60
N ALA A 235 16.49 4.83 1.47
CA ALA A 235 17.90 5.17 1.36
C ALA A 235 18.53 4.59 0.08
N ALA A 236 18.37 3.28 -0.14
CA ALA A 236 18.91 2.61 -1.32
C ALA A 236 18.26 3.09 -2.63
N ALA A 237 16.95 3.38 -2.60
CA ALA A 237 16.23 3.93 -3.75
C ALA A 237 16.72 5.36 -4.08
N GLY A 238 16.99 6.17 -3.05
CA GLY A 238 17.58 7.49 -3.18
C GLY A 238 18.99 7.45 -3.78
N ASP A 239 19.85 6.55 -3.31
CA ASP A 239 21.20 6.35 -3.84
C ASP A 239 21.19 5.90 -5.30
N LEU A 240 20.31 4.95 -5.65
CA LEU A 240 20.14 4.49 -7.03
C LEU A 240 19.66 5.62 -7.95
N LEU A 241 18.66 6.39 -7.51
CA LEU A 241 18.20 7.57 -8.26
C LEU A 241 19.32 8.58 -8.44
N ALA A 242 20.08 8.89 -7.39
CA ALA A 242 21.18 9.83 -7.44
C ALA A 242 22.24 9.39 -8.46
N ALA A 243 22.56 8.09 -8.54
CA ALA A 243 23.46 7.55 -9.55
C ALA A 243 22.94 7.78 -10.98
N HIS A 244 21.63 7.59 -11.22
CA HIS A 244 21.01 7.89 -12.51
C HIS A 244 21.06 9.39 -12.86
N VAL A 245 20.81 10.27 -11.89
CA VAL A 245 20.78 11.73 -12.12
C VAL A 245 22.19 12.29 -12.37
N THR A 246 23.18 11.79 -11.63
CA THR A 246 24.58 12.28 -11.68
C THR A 246 25.44 11.60 -12.74
N GLY A 247 24.96 10.51 -13.35
CA GLY A 247 25.73 9.70 -14.30
C GLY A 247 26.83 8.85 -13.63
N ALA A 248 26.69 8.57 -12.34
CA ALA A 248 27.61 7.67 -11.63
C ALA A 248 27.46 6.22 -12.11
N LYS A 249 28.41 5.36 -11.73
CA LYS A 249 28.36 3.92 -12.04
C LYS A 249 27.08 3.31 -11.44
N LEU A 250 26.26 2.72 -12.30
CA LEU A 250 25.04 2.02 -11.89
C LEU A 250 25.35 0.58 -11.46
N PRO A 251 24.65 0.05 -10.45
CA PRO A 251 24.71 -1.37 -10.11
C PRO A 251 24.04 -2.23 -11.19
N ASP A 252 24.45 -3.49 -11.31
CA ASP A 252 23.95 -4.42 -12.35
C ASP A 252 22.43 -4.66 -12.27
N TYR A 253 21.83 -4.44 -11.09
CA TYR A 253 20.38 -4.56 -10.91
C TYR A 253 19.60 -3.32 -11.34
N ALA A 254 20.25 -2.18 -11.65
CA ALA A 254 19.55 -0.92 -11.98
C ALA A 254 18.51 -1.07 -13.11
N PRO A 255 18.77 -1.81 -14.21
CA PRO A 255 17.79 -2.02 -15.27
C PRO A 255 16.45 -2.61 -14.81
N ALA A 256 16.46 -3.36 -13.70
CA ALA A 256 15.26 -3.96 -13.12
C ALA A 256 14.21 -2.92 -12.72
N PHE A 257 14.61 -1.67 -12.43
CA PHE A 257 13.76 -0.61 -11.89
C PHE A 257 13.41 0.48 -12.91
N LEU A 258 13.94 0.41 -14.13
CA LEU A 258 13.65 1.38 -15.19
C LEU A 258 12.21 1.25 -15.67
N LEU A 259 11.62 2.35 -16.17
CA LEU A 259 10.35 2.31 -16.90
C LEU A 259 10.52 1.56 -18.23
N SER A 260 11.67 1.72 -18.90
CA SER A 260 11.96 1.07 -20.19
C SER A 260 12.01 -0.45 -20.13
N ARG A 261 11.96 -1.06 -18.93
CA ARG A 261 11.79 -2.52 -18.81
C ARG A 261 10.52 -3.02 -19.49
N TYR A 262 9.49 -2.19 -19.58
CA TYR A 262 8.25 -2.53 -20.27
C TYR A 262 8.39 -2.48 -21.81
N ASP A 263 9.48 -1.92 -22.34
CA ASP A 263 9.77 -1.94 -23.78
C ASP A 263 10.36 -3.30 -24.22
N ASP A 264 10.86 -4.11 -23.28
CA ASP A 264 11.42 -5.43 -23.54
C ASP A 264 10.31 -6.49 -23.71
N PRO A 265 10.16 -7.09 -24.91
CA PRO A 265 9.17 -8.14 -25.14
C PRO A 265 9.36 -9.38 -24.27
N ALA A 266 10.59 -9.69 -23.85
CA ALA A 266 10.86 -10.80 -22.93
C ALA A 266 10.32 -10.49 -21.52
N TYR A 267 10.51 -9.26 -21.05
CA TYR A 267 9.95 -8.81 -19.78
C TYR A 267 8.41 -8.82 -19.80
N GLN A 268 7.79 -8.37 -20.89
CA GLN A 268 6.33 -8.42 -21.06
C GLN A 268 5.77 -9.85 -20.97
N LYS A 269 6.45 -10.82 -21.59
CA LYS A 269 6.10 -12.25 -21.46
C LYS A 269 6.25 -12.75 -20.03
N LEU A 270 7.31 -12.36 -19.33
CA LEU A 270 7.54 -12.72 -17.94
C LEU A 270 6.44 -12.16 -17.01
N LEU A 271 6.06 -10.90 -17.20
CA LEU A 271 4.96 -10.27 -16.45
C LEU A 271 3.63 -10.99 -16.64
N ALA A 272 3.30 -11.37 -17.88
CA ALA A 272 2.09 -12.12 -18.18
C ALA A 272 2.05 -13.47 -17.44
N GLN A 273 3.19 -14.17 -17.35
CA GLN A 273 3.31 -15.43 -16.60
C GLN A 273 3.20 -15.23 -15.09
N TRP A 274 3.79 -14.17 -14.52
CA TRP A 274 3.66 -13.88 -13.09
C TRP A 274 2.22 -13.64 -12.65
N ASN A 275 1.45 -12.95 -13.49
CA ASN A 275 0.02 -12.71 -13.24
C ASN A 275 -0.80 -14.01 -13.27
N GLN A 276 -0.44 -14.97 -14.12
CA GLN A 276 -1.12 -16.27 -14.21
C GLN A 276 -0.81 -17.19 -13.02
N ASN A 277 0.41 -17.13 -12.49
CA ASN A 277 0.86 -18.01 -11.41
C ASN A 277 0.63 -17.43 -10.00
N GLY A 278 -0.13 -16.34 -9.86
CA GLY A 278 -0.36 -15.68 -8.57
C GLY A 278 0.89 -15.07 -7.93
N ARG A 279 1.98 -14.89 -8.70
CA ARG A 279 3.26 -14.30 -8.25
C ARG A 279 3.39 -12.80 -8.58
N GLY A 280 2.49 -12.24 -9.37
CA GLY A 280 2.29 -10.79 -9.50
C GLY A 280 1.65 -10.21 -8.23
N ALA A 281 1.67 -8.89 -8.05
CA ALA A 281 0.93 -8.24 -6.95
C ALA A 281 -0.51 -8.74 -7.01
N ALA A 282 -0.96 -9.42 -5.94
CA ALA A 282 -2.15 -10.28 -5.91
C ALA A 282 -3.33 -9.72 -6.72
N ARG A 283 -3.44 -10.13 -7.99
CA ARG A 283 -4.69 -10.03 -8.73
C ARG A 283 -5.50 -11.26 -8.35
N ASN A 284 -6.20 -11.19 -7.22
CA ASN A 284 -7.30 -12.11 -6.97
C ASN A 284 -8.45 -11.73 -7.92
N LYS A 285 -8.34 -12.12 -9.19
CA LYS A 285 -9.44 -11.98 -10.16
C LYS A 285 -10.22 -13.26 -10.42
N GLU A 286 -9.83 -14.39 -9.85
CA GLU A 286 -10.66 -15.59 -9.88
C GLU A 286 -10.58 -16.32 -8.54
N LYS A 287 -11.71 -16.38 -7.81
CA LYS A 287 -11.89 -17.37 -6.75
C LYS A 287 -11.73 -18.75 -7.40
N PRO A 288 -10.76 -19.60 -7.02
CA PRO A 288 -10.83 -20.99 -7.43
C PRO A 288 -12.07 -21.59 -6.74
N LYS A 289 -13.08 -21.91 -7.54
CA LYS A 289 -14.17 -22.79 -7.12
C LYS A 289 -13.53 -24.08 -6.62
N GLY A 290 -13.90 -24.46 -5.39
CA GLY A 290 -13.44 -25.63 -4.63
C GLY A 290 -12.50 -26.60 -5.33
N VAL A 291 -11.26 -26.67 -4.85
CA VAL A 291 -10.38 -27.81 -5.13
C VAL A 291 -10.38 -28.70 -3.89
N LEU A 292 -11.01 -29.87 -4.04
CA LEU A 292 -11.01 -30.98 -3.10
C LEU A 292 -9.59 -31.55 -3.01
N PHE A 293 -8.90 -31.38 -1.87
CA PHE A 293 -7.66 -32.11 -1.61
C PHE A 293 -7.98 -33.49 -1.01
N LEU A 294 -7.84 -34.54 -1.83
CA LEU A 294 -7.81 -35.93 -1.37
C LEU A 294 -6.49 -36.16 -0.63
N ARG A 295 -6.54 -36.29 0.70
CA ARG A 295 -5.41 -36.80 1.51
C ARG A 295 -5.25 -38.29 1.23
N GLN A 296 -4.18 -38.66 0.56
CA GLN A 296 -3.71 -40.04 0.54
C GLN A 296 -2.98 -40.31 1.87
N ALA A 297 -3.54 -41.20 2.68
CA ALA A 297 -2.92 -41.66 3.91
C ALA A 297 -1.62 -42.41 3.58
N ALA A 298 -0.49 -41.90 4.06
CA ALA A 298 0.75 -42.66 4.11
C ALA A 298 0.73 -43.55 5.36
N ASN A 299 0.95 -44.84 5.12
CA ASN A 299 0.93 -45.91 6.09
C ASN A 299 1.96 -45.73 7.21
N ARG A 300 1.57 -46.25 8.37
CA ARG A 300 2.42 -46.59 9.52
C ARG A 300 3.64 -47.42 9.09
N VAL A 301 4.79 -47.11 9.70
CA VAL A 301 5.63 -48.08 10.40
C VAL A 301 5.87 -47.54 11.79
#